data_AF-M5FPH8-F1
#
_entry.id   AF-M5FPH8-F1
#
_cell.length_a   1.000
_cell.length_b   1.000
_cell.length_c   1.000
_cell.angle_alpha   90.00
_cell.angle_beta   90.00
_cell.angle_gamma   90.00
#
_symmetry.space_group_name_H-M   'P 1'
#
loop_
_entity.id
_entity.type
_entity.pdbx_description
1 polymer ?
#
loop_
_entity_poly.entity_id
_entity_poly.type
_entity_poly.pdbx_seq_one_letter_code
_entity_poly.pdbx_strand_id
1 'polypeptide(L)'
;MVLWTVPAAGVNNDQSAISQGIWADEGAKITSTVNFSGGQWTQTANVVSGGGSGNSKTEYFNMDGATDSHANFFVIESELDGQQTGDWNFDVTFTDISLTAATTDGVSALCSGATSHSDGNGFITISGYSLSSDGKTCNWGTMTLSPP
;
A
#
# COMPACT_ATOMS: atom_id res chain seq x y z
N MET A 1 -5.94 8.58 8.86
CA MET A 1 -5.55 7.33 8.20
C MET A 1 -4.10 7.42 7.77
N VAL A 2 -3.27 6.50 8.26
CA VAL A 2 -1.92 6.24 7.76
C VAL A 2 -2.03 5.45 6.46
N LEU A 3 -1.11 5.66 5.50
CA LEU A 3 -1.30 5.14 4.15
C LEU A 3 -0.26 4.12 3.68
N TRP A 4 0.91 4.05 4.32
CA TRP A 4 1.96 3.09 3.97
C TRP A 4 3.11 3.12 4.99
N THR A 5 3.95 2.08 4.94
CA THR A 5 5.19 1.92 5.70
C THR A 5 6.36 1.48 4.79
N VAL A 6 7.53 2.13 4.91
CA VAL A 6 8.84 1.69 4.33
C VAL A 6 9.65 0.88 5.34
N PRO A 7 10.57 -0.03 4.94
CA PRO A 7 10.37 -1.45 5.18
C PRO A 7 10.84 -1.96 6.55
N ALA A 8 10.31 -3.14 6.87
CA ALA A 8 10.29 -3.82 8.16
C ALA A 8 11.50 -4.75 8.39
N ALA A 9 11.44 -5.55 9.46
CA ALA A 9 12.52 -6.39 9.97
C ALA A 9 13.32 -7.16 8.90
N GLY A 10 14.64 -7.17 9.02
CA GLY A 10 15.62 -7.79 8.12
C GLY A 10 16.16 -6.85 7.04
N VAL A 11 15.57 -5.66 6.87
CA VAL A 11 16.05 -4.61 5.95
C VAL A 11 16.10 -3.26 6.66
N ASN A 12 16.89 -2.32 6.14
CA ASN A 12 16.98 -0.93 6.61
C ASN A 12 17.17 -0.78 8.13
N ASN A 13 18.07 -1.59 8.70
CA ASN A 13 18.37 -1.62 10.13
C ASN A 13 17.14 -1.90 11.02
N ASP A 14 16.18 -2.70 10.52
CA ASP A 14 14.94 -3.04 11.23
C ASP A 14 14.08 -1.81 11.57
N GLN A 15 14.20 -0.72 10.80
CA GLN A 15 13.45 0.50 11.01
C GLN A 15 12.32 0.61 9.99
N SER A 16 11.07 0.57 10.47
CA SER A 16 9.91 0.95 9.68
C SER A 16 9.59 2.44 9.82
N ALA A 17 9.25 3.14 8.74
CA ALA A 17 8.66 4.48 8.83
C ALA A 17 7.27 4.52 8.21
N ILE A 18 6.37 5.16 8.94
CA ILE A 18 4.95 5.21 8.67
C ILE A 18 4.60 6.59 8.13
N SER A 19 3.77 6.65 7.09
CA SER A 19 3.34 7.93 6.54
C SER A 19 2.53 8.77 7.54
N GLN A 20 2.64 10.09 7.47
CA GLN A 20 1.73 11.00 8.15
C GLN A 20 0.30 10.75 7.65
N GLY A 21 -0.64 10.88 8.58
CA GLY A 21 -2.04 10.70 8.26
C GLY A 21 -2.59 11.83 7.39
N ILE A 22 -3.53 11.49 6.50
CA ILE A 22 -4.38 12.47 5.80
C ILE A 22 -5.79 12.45 6.40
N TRP A 23 -6.43 13.62 6.43
CA TRP A 23 -7.86 13.72 6.79
C TRP A 23 -8.74 13.48 5.56
N ALA A 24 -9.70 12.59 5.73
CA ALA A 24 -10.75 12.25 4.78
C ALA A 24 -11.98 11.79 5.56
N ASP A 25 -13.18 11.93 4.99
CA ASP A 25 -14.42 11.42 5.58
C ASP A 25 -14.74 9.98 5.14
N GLU A 26 -15.80 9.44 5.74
CA GLU A 26 -16.35 8.14 5.35
C GLU A 26 -16.82 8.19 3.89
N GLY A 27 -16.43 7.18 3.10
CA GLY A 27 -16.75 7.11 1.67
C GLY A 27 -15.87 7.98 0.78
N ALA A 28 -14.89 8.71 1.35
CA ALA A 28 -13.89 9.41 0.56
C ALA A 28 -13.11 8.45 -0.33
N LYS A 29 -12.68 8.97 -1.48
CA LYS A 29 -11.71 8.27 -2.35
C LYS A 29 -10.36 8.92 -2.20
N ILE A 30 -9.34 8.08 -2.08
CA ILE A 30 -7.97 8.52 -1.81
C ILE A 30 -7.05 7.82 -2.79
N THR A 31 -6.24 8.60 -3.49
CA THR A 31 -5.15 8.08 -4.31
C THR A 31 -3.87 8.09 -3.49
N SER A 32 -3.22 6.93 -3.41
CA SER A 32 -1.91 6.76 -2.77
C SER A 32 -0.89 6.40 -3.85
N THR A 33 0.24 7.09 -3.89
CA THR A 33 1.32 6.85 -4.84
C THR A 33 2.63 6.80 -4.11
N VAL A 34 3.41 5.75 -4.36
CA VAL A 34 4.74 5.55 -3.81
C VAL A 34 5.73 5.47 -4.96
N ASN A 35 6.86 6.16 -4.83
CA ASN A 35 7.90 6.16 -5.84
C ASN A 35 9.29 6.20 -5.22
N PHE A 36 10.22 5.46 -5.80
CA PHE A 36 11.65 5.59 -5.51
C PHE A 36 12.34 6.37 -6.62
N SER A 37 13.00 7.47 -6.28
CA SER A 37 13.77 8.26 -7.24
C SER A 37 14.88 9.01 -6.52
N GLY A 38 16.03 9.19 -7.19
CA GLY A 38 17.14 9.97 -6.64
C GLY A 38 17.70 9.43 -5.32
N GLY A 39 17.58 8.12 -5.07
CA GLY A 39 18.02 7.50 -3.82
C GLY A 39 17.05 7.68 -2.65
N GLN A 40 15.77 7.99 -2.91
CA GLN A 40 14.80 8.29 -1.87
C GLN A 40 13.40 7.76 -2.21
N TRP A 41 12.75 7.15 -1.22
CA TRP A 41 11.32 6.84 -1.28
C TRP A 41 10.49 8.08 -0.96
N THR A 42 9.47 8.32 -1.78
CA THR A 42 8.48 9.36 -1.59
C THR A 42 7.09 8.74 -1.67
N GLN A 43 6.20 9.14 -0.77
CA GLN A 43 4.79 8.82 -0.87
C GLN A 43 3.96 10.10 -0.97
N THR A 44 2.92 10.06 -1.80
CA THR A 44 1.92 11.11 -1.88
C THR A 44 0.52 10.51 -1.76
N ALA A 45 -0.29 11.18 -0.98
CA ALA A 45 -1.68 10.88 -0.72
C ALA A 45 -2.56 12.06 -1.16
N ASN A 46 -3.64 11.79 -1.87
CA ASN A 46 -4.59 12.82 -2.30
C ASN A 46 -6.01 12.34 -2.06
N VAL A 47 -6.82 13.14 -1.36
CA VAL A 47 -8.26 12.88 -1.28
C VAL A 47 -8.90 13.42 -2.57
N VAL A 48 -9.37 12.52 -3.42
CA VAL A 48 -9.88 12.89 -4.76
C VAL A 48 -11.37 13.23 -4.74
N SER A 49 -12.16 12.64 -3.83
CA SER A 49 -13.58 12.94 -3.68
C SER A 49 -14.07 12.66 -2.25
N GLY A 50 -15.19 13.26 -1.86
CA GLY A 50 -15.72 13.22 -0.49
C GLY A 50 -15.32 14.44 0.32
N GLY A 51 -15.61 14.41 1.61
CA GLY A 51 -15.08 15.34 2.60
C GLY A 51 -13.56 15.24 2.69
N GLY A 52 -12.91 16.39 2.63
CA GLY A 52 -11.45 16.49 2.57
C GLY A 52 -10.89 16.45 1.16
N SER A 53 -11.74 16.37 0.13
CA SER A 53 -11.31 16.52 -1.27
C SER A 53 -10.42 17.74 -1.47
N GLY A 54 -9.30 17.54 -2.17
CA GLY A 54 -8.26 18.55 -2.36
C GLY A 54 -7.17 18.54 -1.29
N ASN A 55 -7.37 17.85 -0.16
CA ASN A 55 -6.29 17.60 0.77
C ASN A 55 -5.24 16.69 0.13
N SER A 56 -3.99 17.05 0.34
CA SER A 56 -2.84 16.31 -0.14
C SER A 56 -1.76 16.25 0.94
N LYS A 57 -1.04 15.15 0.97
CA LYS A 57 0.14 15.00 1.82
C LYS A 57 1.22 14.26 1.08
N THR A 58 2.43 14.82 1.08
CA THR A 58 3.63 14.17 0.57
C THR A 58 4.62 13.99 1.70
N GLU A 59 5.25 12.82 1.75
CA GLU A 59 6.29 12.49 2.69
C GLU A 59 7.50 11.88 1.99
N TYR A 60 8.67 12.25 2.50
CA TYR A 60 9.96 11.76 2.04
C TYR A 60 10.56 10.93 3.16
N PHE A 61 10.88 9.68 2.85
CA PHE A 61 11.47 8.78 3.82
C PHE A 61 12.99 8.95 3.76
N ASN A 62 13.52 9.78 4.67
CA ASN A 62 14.96 9.99 4.85
C ASN A 62 15.42 9.30 6.13
N MET A 63 15.53 7.98 6.06
CA MET A 63 15.95 7.14 7.16
C MET A 63 17.08 6.23 6.70
N ASP A 64 17.98 5.90 7.61
CA ASP A 64 19.16 5.08 7.32
C ASP A 64 18.70 3.70 6.79
N GLY A 65 19.13 3.35 5.58
CA GLY A 65 18.67 2.16 4.85
C GLY A 65 17.54 2.40 3.83
N ALA A 66 16.65 3.38 4.00
CA ALA A 66 15.60 3.66 3.01
C ALA A 66 16.10 4.42 1.76
N THR A 67 17.41 4.41 1.52
CA THR A 67 18.04 4.91 0.29
C THR A 67 18.20 3.83 -0.76
N ASP A 68 17.83 2.58 -0.45
CA ASP A 68 17.88 1.47 -1.38
C ASP A 68 16.57 1.34 -2.18
N SER A 69 16.73 0.95 -3.45
CA SER A 69 15.65 0.76 -4.41
C SER A 69 14.94 -0.58 -4.28
N HIS A 70 15.48 -1.53 -3.52
CA HIS A 70 14.85 -2.84 -3.33
C HIS A 70 13.64 -2.71 -2.41
N ALA A 71 12.47 -3.11 -2.91
CA ALA A 71 11.28 -3.37 -2.12
C ALA A 71 11.03 -4.88 -2.14
N ASN A 72 11.26 -5.55 -1.01
CA ASN A 72 11.08 -7.00 -0.87
C ASN A 72 9.62 -7.40 -0.61
N PHE A 73 8.75 -6.45 -0.28
CA PHE A 73 7.31 -6.64 -0.15
C PHE A 73 6.55 -5.33 -0.41
N PHE A 74 5.26 -5.47 -0.66
CA PHE A 74 4.28 -4.38 -0.65
C PHE A 74 3.09 -4.85 0.19
N VAL A 75 2.69 -4.06 1.17
CA VAL A 75 1.55 -4.38 2.04
C VAL A 75 0.39 -3.45 1.71
N ILE A 76 -0.79 -4.06 1.57
CA ILE A 76 -2.07 -3.38 1.66
C ILE A 76 -2.70 -3.86 2.96
N GLU A 77 -2.96 -2.93 3.87
CA GLU A 77 -3.48 -3.23 5.20
C GLU A 77 -4.52 -2.19 5.62
N SER A 78 -5.44 -2.63 6.44
CA SER A 78 -6.40 -1.81 7.15
C SER A 78 -6.39 -2.28 8.59
N GLU A 79 -5.79 -1.49 9.47
CA GLU A 79 -5.70 -1.78 10.89
C GLU A 79 -6.28 -0.62 11.69
N LEU A 80 -6.95 -0.94 12.79
CA LEU A 80 -7.25 0.01 13.85
C LEU A 80 -6.33 -0.29 15.02
N ASP A 81 -5.68 0.72 15.55
CA ASP A 81 -4.72 0.56 16.64
C ASP A 81 -5.33 0.69 18.03
N GLY A 82 -4.63 0.13 19.01
CA GLY A 82 -4.90 0.36 20.43
C GLY A 82 -6.26 -0.20 20.88
N GLN A 83 -7.06 0.64 21.54
CA GLN A 83 -8.36 0.22 22.10
C GLN A 83 -9.45 0.09 21.02
N GLN A 84 -9.17 0.46 19.76
CA GLN A 84 -10.14 0.49 18.66
C GLN A 84 -10.01 -0.71 17.74
N THR A 85 -9.08 -1.63 18.00
CA THR A 85 -8.84 -2.86 17.20
C THR A 85 -10.12 -3.66 16.92
N GLY A 86 -11.09 -3.66 17.85
CA GLY A 86 -12.38 -4.34 17.69
C GLY A 86 -13.49 -3.56 17.00
N ASP A 87 -13.25 -2.30 16.61
CA ASP A 87 -14.28 -1.41 16.04
C ASP A 87 -14.37 -1.51 14.51
N TRP A 88 -13.45 -2.24 13.86
CA TRP A 88 -13.43 -2.36 12.40
C TRP A 88 -14.60 -3.23 11.93
N ASN A 89 -15.55 -2.62 11.22
CA ASN A 89 -16.80 -3.26 10.81
C ASN A 89 -17.24 -2.89 9.39
N PHE A 90 -16.31 -2.42 8.56
CA PHE A 90 -16.57 -1.96 7.19
C PHE A 90 -15.48 -2.43 6.23
N ASP A 91 -15.82 -2.63 4.97
CA ASP A 91 -14.83 -3.01 3.96
C ASP A 91 -13.94 -1.82 3.58
N VAL A 92 -12.66 -2.09 3.33
CA VAL A 92 -11.73 -1.17 2.67
C VAL A 92 -11.38 -1.72 1.30
N THR A 93 -11.75 -0.99 0.25
CA THR A 93 -11.50 -1.42 -1.14
C THR A 93 -10.44 -0.56 -1.80
N PHE A 94 -9.38 -1.21 -2.26
CA PHE A 94 -8.35 -0.65 -3.11
C PHE A 94 -8.70 -0.96 -4.57
N THR A 95 -8.64 0.06 -5.43
CA THR A 95 -8.88 -0.07 -6.86
C THR A 95 -7.69 0.45 -7.65
N ASP A 96 -7.61 0.07 -8.92
CA ASP A 96 -6.62 0.59 -9.87
C ASP A 96 -5.17 0.41 -9.36
N ILE A 97 -4.91 -0.75 -8.75
CA ILE A 97 -3.65 -1.05 -8.07
C ILE A 97 -2.62 -1.40 -9.14
N SER A 98 -1.49 -0.69 -9.13
CA SER A 98 -0.36 -0.99 -10.01
C SER A 98 0.96 -0.92 -9.24
N LEU A 99 1.82 -1.90 -9.48
CA LEU A 99 3.19 -1.95 -8.96
C LEU A 99 4.14 -2.18 -10.13
N THR A 100 5.09 -1.26 -10.34
CA THR A 100 6.05 -1.33 -11.45
C THR A 100 7.46 -1.50 -10.90
N ALA A 101 8.12 -2.56 -11.33
CA ALA A 101 9.52 -2.82 -11.01
C ALA A 101 10.47 -2.26 -12.09
N ALA A 102 11.73 -2.00 -11.72
CA ALA A 102 12.75 -1.57 -12.66
C ALA A 102 13.16 -2.68 -13.65
N THR A 103 13.20 -3.93 -13.17
CA THR A 103 13.50 -5.14 -13.95
C THR A 103 12.32 -6.11 -13.92
N THR A 104 12.39 -7.19 -14.69
CA THR A 104 11.38 -8.25 -14.76
C THR A 104 11.64 -9.40 -13.80
N ASP A 105 12.76 -9.34 -13.04
CA ASP A 105 13.25 -10.46 -12.26
C ASP A 105 12.32 -10.75 -11.08
N GLY A 106 11.72 -11.95 -11.07
CA GLY A 106 10.82 -12.38 -10.00
C GLY A 106 9.45 -11.70 -9.98
N VAL A 107 9.20 -10.68 -10.83
CA VAL A 107 7.95 -9.90 -10.84
C VAL A 107 6.72 -10.78 -11.04
N SER A 108 6.73 -11.64 -12.06
CA SER A 108 5.59 -12.51 -12.35
C SER A 108 5.33 -13.51 -11.23
N ALA A 109 6.38 -14.11 -10.66
CA ALA A 109 6.28 -15.06 -9.56
C ALA A 109 5.75 -14.40 -8.28
N LEU A 110 6.26 -13.21 -7.93
CA LEU A 110 5.83 -12.45 -6.77
C LEU A 110 4.35 -12.06 -6.90
N CYS A 111 3.96 -11.45 -8.02
CA CYS A 111 2.62 -10.90 -8.16
C CYS A 111 1.54 -11.95 -8.37
N SER A 112 1.84 -13.03 -9.10
CA SER A 112 0.87 -14.14 -9.23
C SER A 112 0.68 -14.93 -7.94
N GLY A 113 1.58 -14.79 -6.97
CA GLY A 113 1.45 -15.37 -5.64
C GLY A 113 0.45 -14.64 -4.73
N ALA A 114 0.01 -13.43 -5.09
CA ALA A 114 -1.00 -12.72 -4.32
C ALA A 114 -2.39 -13.35 -4.52
N THR A 115 -2.92 -14.00 -3.48
CA THR A 115 -4.21 -14.69 -3.52
C THR A 115 -5.13 -14.25 -2.39
N SER A 116 -6.44 -14.29 -2.62
CA SER A 116 -7.45 -14.10 -1.58
C SER A 116 -7.28 -15.11 -0.45
N HIS A 117 -7.35 -14.67 0.81
CA HIS A 117 -7.21 -15.52 1.99
C HIS A 117 -7.76 -14.84 3.26
N SER A 118 -7.95 -15.62 4.33
CA SER A 118 -8.23 -15.16 5.69
C SER A 118 -7.10 -15.62 6.61
N ASP A 119 -6.81 -14.83 7.64
CA ASP A 119 -5.85 -15.17 8.69
C ASP A 119 -6.47 -15.16 10.11
N GLY A 120 -7.79 -15.00 10.21
CA GLY A 120 -8.52 -14.87 11.47
C GLY A 120 -8.63 -13.44 12.01
N ASN A 121 -7.91 -12.47 11.41
CA ASN A 121 -8.04 -11.04 11.70
C ASN A 121 -8.77 -10.28 10.58
N GLY A 122 -9.26 -11.00 9.57
CA GLY A 122 -10.06 -10.47 8.49
C GLY A 122 -10.01 -11.36 7.25
N PHE A 123 -10.42 -10.80 6.12
CA PHE A 123 -10.35 -11.45 4.83
C PHE A 123 -9.90 -10.47 3.75
N ILE A 124 -9.02 -10.92 2.85
CA ILE A 124 -8.71 -10.21 1.62
C ILE A 124 -9.33 -10.91 0.41
N THR A 125 -10.07 -10.17 -0.41
CA THR A 125 -10.54 -10.60 -1.73
C THR A 125 -9.77 -9.88 -2.83
N ILE A 126 -9.07 -10.63 -3.68
CA ILE A 126 -8.26 -10.10 -4.78
C ILE A 126 -8.93 -10.45 -6.12
N SER A 127 -9.02 -9.48 -7.03
CA SER A 127 -9.56 -9.70 -8.38
C SER A 127 -8.85 -8.87 -9.45
N GLY A 128 -8.95 -9.33 -10.70
CA GLY A 128 -8.45 -8.59 -11.86
C GLY A 128 -6.92 -8.53 -11.96
N TYR A 129 -6.21 -9.58 -11.52
CA TYR A 129 -4.77 -9.66 -11.72
C TYR A 129 -4.41 -9.67 -13.20
N SER A 130 -3.42 -8.87 -13.57
CA SER A 130 -2.74 -8.95 -14.86
C SER A 130 -1.29 -8.48 -14.76
N LEU A 131 -0.47 -8.96 -15.67
CA LEU A 131 0.91 -8.50 -15.86
C LEU A 131 0.99 -7.74 -17.18
N SER A 132 1.63 -6.57 -17.18
CA SER A 132 1.90 -5.80 -18.40
C SER A 132 2.72 -6.60 -19.41
N SER A 133 2.61 -6.24 -20.68
CA SER A 133 3.30 -6.94 -21.78
C SER A 133 4.83 -6.87 -21.71
N ASP A 134 5.38 -5.86 -21.03
CA ASP A 134 6.81 -5.73 -20.77
C ASP A 134 7.29 -6.54 -19.54
N GLY A 135 6.36 -7.19 -18.83
CA GLY A 135 6.63 -8.04 -17.67
C GLY A 135 7.02 -7.29 -16.39
N LYS A 136 6.87 -5.96 -16.34
CA LYS A 136 7.35 -5.14 -15.22
C LYS A 136 6.26 -4.65 -14.28
N THR A 137 5.04 -4.52 -14.76
CA THR A 137 3.94 -3.91 -14.02
C THR A 137 2.88 -4.95 -13.71
N CYS A 138 2.70 -5.21 -12.42
CA CYS A 138 1.59 -5.98 -11.91
C CYS A 138 0.41 -5.07 -11.68
N ASN A 139 -0.77 -5.50 -12.11
CA ASN A 139 -2.01 -4.76 -11.92
C ASN A 139 -3.01 -5.66 -11.21
N TRP A 140 -3.82 -5.07 -10.34
CA TRP A 140 -5.01 -5.69 -9.77
C TRP A 140 -6.17 -4.72 -9.86
N GLY A 141 -7.30 -5.22 -10.34
CA GLY A 141 -8.51 -4.41 -10.48
C GLY A 141 -9.05 -4.00 -9.12
N THR A 142 -9.19 -4.98 -8.21
CA THR A 142 -9.65 -4.72 -6.84
C THR A 142 -8.91 -5.60 -5.82
N MET A 143 -8.64 -5.01 -4.66
CA MET A 143 -8.35 -5.75 -3.42
C MET A 143 -9.24 -5.21 -2.32
N THR A 144 -10.10 -6.04 -1.75
CA THR A 144 -11.01 -5.66 -0.66
C THR A 144 -10.59 -6.34 0.62
N LEU A 145 -10.29 -5.53 1.63
CA LEU A 145 -10.06 -5.97 3.01
C LEU A 145 -11.39 -5.89 3.77
N SER A 146 -11.79 -7.00 4.36
CA SER A 146 -13.00 -7.14 5.16
C SER A 146 -12.64 -7.51 6.60
N PRO A 147 -13.41 -7.03 7.60
CA PRO A 147 -13.22 -7.41 8.99
C PRO A 147 -13.47 -8.92 9.23
N PRO A 148 -13.05 -9.47 10.40
CA PRO A 148 -13.29 -10.87 10.78
C PRO A 148 -14.75 -11.33 10.73
#